data_AF-A0A9Q3HJY4-F1
#
_entry.id   AF-A0A9Q3HJY4-F1
#
_cell.length_a   1.000
_cell.length_b   1.000
_cell.length_c   1.000
_cell.angle_alpha   90.00
_cell.angle_beta   90.00
_cell.angle_gamma   90.00
#
_symmetry.space_group_name_H-M   'P 1'
#
loop_
_entity.id
_entity.type
_entity.pdbx_description
1 polymer ?
#
loop_
_entity_poly.entity_id
_entity_poly.type
_entity_poly.pdbx_seq_one_letter_code
_entity_poly.pdbx_strand_id
1 'polypeptide(L)'
;MPHQYDKKTKARIVGMRDSGLSLQKISELTGIPKTSIQDIITRFNDRGMVQNLPRPGRKPILNEHNIQQLKQVTQIRRQASLNEITNSIMKEVSLRTVQRVLHEEGIFSRIAVIKPHLRPQHFDK
;
A
#
# COMPACT_ATOMS: atom_id res chain seq x y z
N MET A 1 -11.63 19.92 -12.60
CA MET A 1 -10.78 18.71 -12.70
C MET A 1 -9.36 19.07 -12.32
N PRO A 2 -8.64 18.30 -11.49
CA PRO A 2 -7.22 18.58 -11.26
C PRO A 2 -6.48 18.42 -12.59
N HIS A 3 -6.04 19.55 -13.15
CA HIS A 3 -5.28 19.59 -14.38
C HIS A 3 -3.86 19.08 -14.09
N GLN A 4 -3.53 17.89 -14.60
CA GLN A 4 -2.23 17.26 -14.40
C GLN A 4 -1.33 17.51 -15.60
N TYR A 5 -0.20 18.17 -15.38
CA TYR A 5 0.84 18.31 -16.39
C TYR A 5 1.63 17.02 -16.57
N ASP A 6 1.97 16.70 -17.82
CA ASP A 6 2.83 15.58 -18.17
C ASP A 6 4.23 15.70 -17.54
N LYS A 7 4.89 14.56 -17.33
CA LYS A 7 6.25 14.49 -16.79
C LYS A 7 7.24 15.28 -17.62
N LYS A 8 7.13 15.26 -18.96
CA LYS A 8 8.02 16.00 -19.85
C LYS A 8 7.86 17.51 -19.68
N THR A 9 6.61 17.97 -19.58
CA THR A 9 6.28 19.39 -19.38
C THR A 9 6.85 19.91 -18.07
N LYS A 10 6.68 19.15 -16.99
CA LYS A 10 7.24 19.54 -15.70
C LYS A 10 8.77 19.52 -15.67
N ALA A 11 9.41 18.55 -16.35
CA ALA A 11 10.87 18.51 -16.46
C ALA A 11 11.42 19.71 -17.25
N ARG A 12 10.71 20.12 -18.30
CA ARG A 12 11.02 21.34 -19.05
C ARG A 12 10.96 22.59 -18.17
N ILE A 13 9.95 22.70 -17.30
CA ILE A 13 9.82 23.82 -16.34
C ILE A 13 11.00 23.86 -15.38
N VAL A 14 11.40 22.73 -14.82
CA VAL A 14 12.55 22.63 -13.92
C VAL A 14 13.83 23.05 -14.66
N GLY A 15 14.09 22.51 -15.85
CA GLY A 15 15.27 22.90 -16.64
C GLY A 15 15.30 24.38 -17.03
N MET A 16 14.14 24.98 -17.34
CA MET A 16 14.04 26.43 -17.55
C MET A 16 14.39 27.22 -16.27
N ARG A 17 13.92 26.74 -15.11
CA ARG A 17 14.24 27.36 -13.83
C ARG A 17 15.73 27.28 -13.51
N ASP A 18 16.35 26.13 -13.75
CA ASP A 18 17.78 25.90 -13.56
C ASP A 18 18.63 26.78 -14.50
N SER A 19 18.10 27.09 -15.69
CA SER A 19 18.71 28.04 -16.64
C SER A 19 18.58 29.52 -16.21
N GLY A 20 18.01 29.81 -15.03
CA GLY A 20 17.89 31.15 -14.47
C GLY A 20 16.65 31.94 -14.91
N LEU A 21 15.69 31.31 -15.62
CA LEU A 21 14.47 32.00 -16.04
C LEU A 21 13.56 32.35 -14.84
N SER A 22 12.90 33.51 -14.94
CA SER A 22 11.89 33.92 -13.96
C SER A 22 10.60 33.13 -14.13
N LEU A 23 9.83 32.96 -13.05
CA LEU A 23 8.54 32.24 -13.08
C LEU A 23 7.57 32.83 -14.10
N GLN A 24 7.60 34.16 -14.27
CA GLN A 24 6.79 34.85 -15.27
C GLN A 24 7.20 34.47 -16.68
N LYS A 25 8.51 34.45 -16.98
CA LYS A 25 8.98 34.08 -18.31
C LYS A 25 8.65 32.62 -18.64
N ILE A 26 8.75 31.73 -17.65
CA ILE A 26 8.35 30.33 -17.80
C ILE A 26 6.84 30.22 -18.08
N SER A 27 6.02 31.00 -17.39
CA SER A 27 4.57 31.03 -17.59
C SER A 27 4.20 31.49 -19.01
N GLU A 28 4.83 32.55 -19.51
CA GLU A 28 4.66 33.01 -20.89
C GLU A 28 5.07 31.95 -21.93
N LEU A 29 6.17 31.24 -21.69
CA LEU A 29 6.70 30.23 -22.63
C LEU A 29 5.91 28.91 -22.62
N THR A 30 5.30 28.55 -21.49
CA THR A 30 4.62 27.26 -21.31
C THR A 30 3.09 27.37 -21.32
N GLY A 31 2.54 28.57 -21.15
CA GLY A 31 1.10 28.80 -20.98
C GLY A 31 0.58 28.35 -19.62
N ILE A 32 1.46 27.99 -18.68
CA ILE A 32 1.09 27.42 -17.38
C ILE A 32 1.01 28.53 -16.33
N PRO A 33 0.00 28.54 -15.44
CA PRO A 33 -0.08 29.53 -14.37
C PRO A 33 1.15 29.53 -13.45
N LYS A 34 1.58 30.72 -13.02
CA LYS A 34 2.74 30.90 -12.12
C LYS A 34 2.64 30.06 -10.85
N THR A 35 1.45 29.90 -10.28
CA THR A 35 1.20 29.09 -9.07
C THR A 35 1.54 27.62 -9.31
N SER A 36 1.11 27.05 -10.44
CA SER A 36 1.44 25.67 -10.82
C SER A 36 2.93 25.47 -11.06
N ILE A 37 3.59 26.45 -11.70
CA ILE A 37 5.04 26.43 -11.91
C ILE A 37 5.77 26.44 -10.56
N GLN A 38 5.37 27.33 -9.65
CA GLN A 38 5.92 27.40 -8.30
C GLN A 38 5.76 26.07 -7.56
N ASP A 39 4.57 25.47 -7.56
CA ASP A 39 4.31 24.18 -6.91
C ASP A 39 5.16 23.05 -7.50
N ILE A 40 5.42 23.06 -8.82
CA ILE A 40 6.27 22.07 -9.47
C ILE A 40 7.72 22.24 -9.00
N ILE A 41 8.24 23.47 -8.99
CA ILE A 41 9.61 23.78 -8.57
C ILE A 41 9.80 23.45 -7.08
N THR A 42 8.89 23.88 -6.20
CA THR A 42 8.97 23.58 -4.76
C THR A 42 8.98 22.07 -4.52
N ARG A 43 8.06 21.31 -5.15
CA ARG A 43 8.05 19.85 -5.03
C ARG A 43 9.33 19.20 -5.57
N PHE A 44 9.91 19.73 -6.63
CA PHE A 44 11.16 19.24 -7.18
C PHE A 44 12.32 19.51 -6.21
N ASN A 45 12.41 20.69 -5.61
CA ASN A 45 13.44 21.02 -4.63
C ASN A 45 13.34 20.15 -3.37
N ASP A 46 12.12 19.87 -2.91
CA ASP A 46 11.89 19.06 -1.71
C ASP A 46 12.21 17.57 -1.92
N ARG A 47 11.93 17.04 -3.11
CA ARG A 47 11.92 15.58 -3.37
C ARG A 47 12.93 15.11 -4.41
N GLY A 48 13.53 16.02 -5.19
CA GLY A 48 14.39 15.72 -6.33
C GLY A 48 13.70 15.07 -7.52
N MET A 49 12.37 14.98 -7.53
CA MET A 49 11.61 14.24 -8.53
C MET A 49 10.43 15.04 -9.07
N VAL A 50 10.23 14.92 -10.38
CA VAL A 50 9.16 15.59 -11.13
C VAL A 50 7.85 14.78 -11.13
N GLN A 51 7.95 13.49 -10.80
CA GLN A 51 6.81 12.57 -10.79
C GLN A 51 5.91 12.84 -9.58
N ASN A 52 4.60 12.73 -9.79
CA ASN A 52 3.66 12.77 -8.68
C ASN A 52 3.80 11.48 -7.88
N LEU A 53 3.96 11.57 -6.56
CA LEU A 53 3.88 10.41 -5.70
C LEU A 53 2.44 9.91 -5.59
N PRO A 54 2.24 8.59 -5.45
CA PRO A 54 0.95 8.06 -5.05
C PRO A 54 0.54 8.69 -3.72
N ARG A 55 -0.76 8.90 -3.55
CA ARG A 55 -1.28 9.37 -2.26
C ARG A 55 -1.10 8.24 -1.24
N PRO A 56 -0.65 8.53 0.00
CA PRO A 56 -0.34 7.52 1.01
C PRO A 56 -1.55 6.68 1.45
N GLY A 57 -2.76 7.08 1.08
CA GLY A 57 -3.99 6.39 1.48
C GLY A 57 -4.30 6.58 2.97
N ARG A 58 -5.36 5.91 3.43
CA ARG A 58 -5.76 5.89 4.84
C ARG A 58 -4.90 4.87 5.58
N LYS A 59 -4.32 5.26 6.71
CA LYS A 59 -3.57 4.33 7.57
C LYS A 59 -4.48 3.17 8.03
N PRO A 60 -3.99 1.92 8.00
CA PRO A 60 -4.76 0.77 8.49
C PRO A 60 -4.97 0.86 10.01
N ILE A 61 -6.02 0.20 10.50
CA ILE A 61 -6.33 0.12 11.94
C ILE A 61 -5.27 -0.75 12.66
N LEU A 62 -4.74 -1.75 11.97
CA LEU A 62 -3.70 -2.62 12.50
C LEU A 62 -2.32 -2.07 12.13
N ASN A 63 -1.53 -1.76 13.15
CA ASN A 63 -0.11 -1.40 12.99
C ASN A 63 0.74 -2.67 12.82
N GLU A 64 1.95 -2.50 12.30
CA GLU A 64 2.91 -3.60 12.07
C GLU A 64 3.17 -4.44 13.34
N HIS A 65 3.28 -3.80 14.50
CA HIS A 65 3.42 -4.49 15.79
C HIS A 65 2.24 -5.43 16.08
N ASN A 66 1.01 -4.95 15.87
CA ASN A 66 -0.20 -5.73 16.11
C ASN A 66 -0.29 -6.92 15.15
N ILE A 67 0.14 -6.72 13.89
CA ILE A 67 0.22 -7.78 12.88
C ILE A 67 1.22 -8.85 13.33
N GLN A 68 2.39 -8.44 13.83
CA GLN A 68 3.40 -9.38 14.31
C GLN A 68 2.92 -10.17 15.54
N GLN A 69 2.21 -9.52 16.47
CA GLN A 69 1.58 -10.20 17.60
C GLN A 69 0.51 -11.18 17.15
N LEU A 70 -0.34 -10.80 16.17
CA LEU A 70 -1.35 -11.69 15.58
C LEU A 70 -0.72 -12.96 15.00
N LYS A 71 0.40 -12.83 14.28
CA LYS A 71 1.14 -13.98 13.73
C LYS A 71 1.65 -14.90 14.83
N GLN A 72 2.29 -14.35 15.86
CA GLN A 72 2.83 -15.14 16.96
C GLN A 72 1.74 -15.89 17.73
N VAL A 73 0.66 -15.20 18.11
CA VAL A 73 -0.46 -15.81 18.85
C VAL A 73 -1.11 -16.91 18.01
N THR A 74 -1.32 -16.68 16.71
CA THR A 74 -1.92 -17.68 15.81
C THR A 74 -1.02 -18.92 15.65
N GLN A 75 0.30 -18.75 15.62
CA GLN A 75 1.23 -19.87 15.52
C GLN A 75 1.32 -20.70 16.80
N ILE A 76 1.22 -20.06 17.97
CA ILE A 76 1.22 -20.71 19.29
C ILE A 76 -0.13 -21.40 19.55
N ARG A 77 -1.24 -20.70 19.29
CA ARG A 77 -2.61 -21.15 19.58
C ARG A 77 -3.35 -21.53 18.29
N ARG A 78 -2.83 -22.54 17.57
CA ARG A 78 -3.33 -22.92 16.23
C ARG A 78 -4.79 -23.37 16.18
N GLN A 79 -5.33 -23.84 17.29
CA GLN A 79 -6.71 -24.31 17.41
C GLN A 79 -7.67 -23.25 17.95
N ALA A 80 -7.17 -22.09 18.38
CA ALA A 80 -8.02 -21.02 18.90
C ALA A 80 -8.88 -20.43 17.78
N SER A 81 -10.10 -20.02 18.13
CA SER A 81 -10.99 -19.38 17.17
C SER A 81 -10.47 -17.99 16.80
N LEU A 82 -10.85 -17.51 15.61
CA LEU A 82 -10.49 -16.16 15.17
C LEU A 82 -10.92 -15.11 16.21
N ASN A 83 -12.10 -15.27 16.81
CA ASN A 83 -12.64 -14.34 17.81
C ASN A 83 -11.81 -14.32 19.11
N GLU A 84 -11.34 -15.49 19.56
CA GLU A 84 -10.45 -15.57 20.73
C GLU A 84 -9.11 -14.89 20.46
N ILE A 85 -8.53 -15.13 19.28
CA ILE A 85 -7.26 -14.51 18.87
C ILE A 85 -7.43 -12.99 18.79
N THR A 86 -8.52 -12.49 18.19
CA THR A 86 -8.77 -11.05 18.10
C THR A 86 -8.95 -10.43 19.48
N ASN A 87 -9.78 -11.02 20.34
CA ASN A 87 -10.04 -10.47 21.67
C ASN A 87 -8.79 -10.47 22.56
N SER A 88 -7.82 -11.36 22.32
CA SER A 88 -6.56 -11.40 23.06
C SER A 88 -5.61 -10.24 22.75
N ILE A 89 -5.77 -9.60 21.59
CA ILE A 89 -4.88 -8.54 21.12
C ILE A 89 -5.61 -7.19 21.10
N MET A 90 -6.84 -7.17 20.57
CA MET A 90 -7.61 -5.93 20.43
C MET A 90 -9.10 -6.17 20.19
N LYS A 91 -9.93 -5.55 21.05
CA LYS A 91 -11.39 -5.73 21.07
C LYS A 91 -12.15 -4.89 20.02
N GLU A 92 -11.53 -3.85 19.48
CA GLU A 92 -12.21 -2.85 18.61
C GLU A 92 -12.10 -3.14 17.11
N VAL A 93 -11.45 -4.24 16.71
CA VAL A 93 -11.21 -4.56 15.28
C VAL A 93 -12.23 -5.59 14.81
N SER A 94 -12.79 -5.36 13.62
CA SER A 94 -13.71 -6.34 13.03
C SER A 94 -12.99 -7.62 12.65
N LEU A 95 -13.65 -8.76 12.85
CA LEU A 95 -13.11 -10.09 12.53
C LEU A 95 -12.65 -10.19 11.06
N ARG A 96 -13.40 -9.59 10.13
CA ARG A 96 -13.01 -9.55 8.70
C ARG A 96 -11.69 -8.82 8.47
N THR A 97 -11.40 -7.76 9.22
CA THR A 97 -10.14 -7.02 9.08
C THR A 97 -8.97 -7.90 9.50
N VAL A 98 -9.12 -8.63 10.61
CA VAL A 98 -8.09 -9.55 11.11
C VAL A 98 -7.91 -10.72 10.16
N GLN A 99 -9.00 -11.32 9.66
CA GLN A 99 -8.94 -12.40 8.68
C GLN A 99 -8.22 -11.97 7.40
N ARG A 100 -8.53 -10.78 6.86
CA ARG A 100 -7.85 -10.24 5.68
C ARG A 100 -6.36 -10.10 5.91
N VAL A 101 -5.96 -9.51 7.03
CA VAL A 101 -4.53 -9.35 7.37
C VAL A 101 -3.84 -10.69 7.54
N LEU A 102 -4.47 -11.68 8.20
CA LEU A 102 -3.89 -13.03 8.30
C LEU A 102 -3.70 -13.68 6.92
N HIS A 103 -4.65 -13.49 6.00
CA HIS A 103 -4.52 -13.99 4.62
C HIS A 103 -3.40 -13.29 3.84
N GLU A 104 -3.25 -11.97 4.01
CA GLU A 104 -2.12 -11.20 3.44
C GLU A 104 -0.77 -11.71 3.97
N GLU A 105 -0.73 -12.13 5.23
CA GLU A 105 0.42 -12.78 5.88
C GLU A 105 0.57 -14.29 5.54
N GLY A 106 -0.29 -14.84 4.68
CA GLY A 106 -0.22 -16.23 4.22
C GLY A 106 -0.80 -17.27 5.19
N ILE A 107 -1.48 -16.85 6.25
CA ILE A 107 -2.10 -17.73 7.24
C ILE A 107 -3.57 -17.90 6.89
N PHE A 108 -3.95 -19.13 6.52
CA PHE A 108 -5.31 -19.47 6.14
C PHE A 108 -5.90 -20.51 7.10
N SER A 109 -7.18 -20.42 7.37
CA SER A 109 -7.94 -21.48 8.03
C SER A 109 -8.16 -22.64 7.05
N ARG A 110 -7.18 -23.53 6.94
CA ARG A 110 -7.27 -24.75 6.13
C ARG A 110 -7.38 -25.96 7.04
N ILE A 111 -8.29 -26.86 6.71
CA ILE A 111 -8.42 -28.15 7.36
C ILE A 111 -7.58 -29.14 6.53
N ALA A 112 -6.74 -29.93 7.21
CA ALA A 112 -6.00 -30.99 6.54
C ALA A 112 -7.00 -32.02 5.97
N VAL A 113 -6.90 -32.31 4.68
CA VAL A 113 -7.74 -33.34 4.05
C VAL A 113 -7.30 -34.70 4.57
N ILE A 114 -8.25 -35.43 5.17
CA ILE A 114 -8.03 -36.82 5.57
C ILE A 114 -7.98 -37.65 4.29
N LYS A 115 -6.85 -38.33 4.03
CA LYS A 115 -6.74 -39.23 2.89
C LYS A 115 -7.74 -40.39 3.08
N PRO A 116 -8.55 -40.74 2.07
CA PRO A 116 -9.44 -41.89 2.18
C PRO A 116 -8.61 -43.17 2.38
N HIS A 117 -9.12 -44.10 3.17
CA HIS A 117 -8.50 -45.42 3.33
C HIS A 117 -8.50 -46.16 1.99
N LEU A 118 -7.33 -46.65 1.58
CA LEU A 118 -7.21 -47.47 0.38
C LEU A 118 -7.86 -48.84 0.63
N ARG A 119 -8.72 -49.28 -0.29
CA ARG A 119 -9.29 -50.63 -0.29
C ARG A 119 -8.46 -51.51 -1.24
N PRO A 120 -8.47 -52.85 -1.07
CA PRO A 120 -7.81 -53.80 -1.99
C PRO A 120 -8.11 -53.52 -3.48
N GLN A 121 -9.32 -53.07 -3.79
CA GLN A 121 -9.78 -52.68 -5.14
C GLN A 121 -9.00 -51.51 -5.78
N HIS A 122 -8.22 -50.75 -5.02
CA HIS A 122 -7.44 -49.61 -5.52
C HIS A 122 -5.97 -49.98 -5.80
N PHE A 123 -5.54 -51.20 -5.48
CA PHE A 123 -4.15 -51.64 -5.62
C PHE A 123 -3.86 -52.27 -6.98
N ASP A 124 -4.88 -52.78 -7.68
CA ASP A 124 -4.72 -53.47 -8.95
C ASP A 124 -4.91 -52.50 -10.13
N LYS A 125 -3.79 -52.14 -10.76
CA LYS A 125 -3.70 -51.52 -12.08
C LYS A 125 -2.61 -52.20 -12.88
#